data_AF-A0A4Q3V1D7-F1
#
_entry.id   AF-A0A4Q3V1D7-F1
#
_cell.length_a   1.000
_cell.length_b   1.000
_cell.length_c   1.000
_cell.angle_alpha   90.00
_cell.angle_beta   90.00
_cell.angle_gamma   90.00
#
_symmetry.space_group_name_H-M   'P 1'
#
loop_
_entity.id
_entity.type
_entity.pdbx_description
1 polymer ?
#
loop_
_entity_poly.entity_id
_entity_poly.type
_entity_poly.pdbx_seq_one_letter_code
_entity_poly.pdbx_strand_id
1 'polypeptide(L)' 'IQLADGSSGIDAVNDILKGHDVPVIFITAFPERLLTGEKPEPAFLITKPFQPETVKAAIGQALFFHVERPVAA' A
#
# COMPACT_ATOMS: atom_id res chain seq x y z
N ILE A 1 -5.04 -4.07 7.84
CA ILE A 1 -3.69 -3.86 8.43
C ILE A 1 -3.89 -3.19 9.78
N GLN A 2 -3.42 -3.80 10.86
CA GLN A 2 -3.65 -3.31 12.22
C GLN A 2 -2.49 -2.39 12.65
N LEU A 3 -2.81 -1.16 13.03
CA LEU A 3 -1.87 -0.22 13.63
C LEU A 3 -1.72 -0.49 15.14
N ALA A 4 -0.69 0.11 15.75
CA ALA A 4 -0.33 -0.14 17.15
C ALA A 4 -1.42 0.27 18.15
N ASP A 5 -2.28 1.21 17.75
CA ASP A 5 -3.42 1.70 18.51
C ASP A 5 -4.70 0.86 18.31
N GLY A 6 -4.65 -0.23 17.55
CA GLY A 6 -5.84 -1.03 17.27
C GLY A 6 -6.76 -0.42 16.20
N SER A 7 -6.31 0.62 15.48
CA SER A 7 -6.99 1.13 14.30
C SER A 7 -6.54 0.46 13.00
N SER A 8 -7.32 0.62 11.93
CA SER A 8 -7.06 0.03 10.61
C SER A 8 -6.26 0.98 9.73
N GLY A 9 -5.05 0.57 9.35
CA GLY A 9 -4.23 1.33 8.41
C GLY A 9 -4.80 1.39 7.00
N ILE A 10 -5.70 0.45 6.63
CA ILE A 10 -6.38 0.48 5.33
C ILE A 10 -7.43 1.59 5.34
N ASP A 11 -8.20 1.71 6.42
CA ASP A 11 -9.23 2.74 6.53
C ASP A 11 -8.60 4.14 6.62
N ALA A 12 -7.50 4.27 7.37
CA ALA A 12 -6.71 5.50 7.41
C ALA A 12 -6.21 5.91 6.01
N VAL A 13 -5.72 4.96 5.21
CA VAL A 13 -5.30 5.22 3.82
C VAL A 13 -6.49 5.65 2.95
N ASN A 14 -7.63 4.97 3.07
CA ASN A 14 -8.83 5.31 2.31
C ASN A 14 -9.28 6.75 2.60
N ASP A 15 -9.13 7.21 3.84
CA ASP A 15 -9.42 8.59 4.21
C ASP A 15 -8.42 9.59 3.61
N ILE A 16 -7.13 9.26 3.57
CA ILE A 16 -6.08 10.08 2.92
C ILE A 16 -6.35 10.19 1.41
N LEU A 17 -6.68 9.08 0.76
CA LEU A 17 -6.90 9.03 -0.69
C LEU A 17 -8.16 9.79 -1.15
N LYS A 18 -9.08 10.15 -0.23
CA LYS A 18 -10.20 11.05 -0.55
C LYS A 18 -9.74 12.47 -0.87
N GLY A 19 -8.61 12.91 -0.33
CA GLY A 19 -8.06 14.26 -0.50
C GLY A 19 -6.76 14.34 -1.29
N HIS A 20 -6.06 13.22 -1.45
CA HIS A 20 -4.74 13.15 -2.06
C HIS A 20 -4.64 11.97 -3.03
N ASP A 21 -4.38 12.24 -4.31
CA ASP A 21 -3.99 11.17 -5.24
C ASP A 21 -2.48 10.95 -5.10
N VAL A 22 -2.11 9.96 -4.28
CA VAL A 22 -0.73 9.59 -3.98
C VAL A 22 -0.57 8.08 -4.01
N PRO A 23 0.61 7.55 -4.36
CA PRO A 23 0.86 6.11 -4.30
C PRO A 23 0.95 5.64 -2.85
N VAL A 24 0.43 4.44 -2.59
CA VAL A 24 0.45 3.83 -1.25
C VAL A 24 1.19 2.51 -1.29
N ILE A 25 2.12 2.34 -0.35
CA ILE A 25 2.82 1.08 -0.10
C ILE A 25 2.50 0.65 1.32
N PHE A 26 1.93 -0.54 1.48
CA PHE A 26 1.61 -1.09 2.78
C PHE A 26 2.77 -1.91 3.33
N ILE A 27 2.93 -1.90 4.66
CA ILE A 27 3.96 -2.68 5.36
C ILE A 27 3.30 -3.56 6.43
N THR A 28 3.56 -4.86 6.43
CA THR A 28 2.95 -5.82 7.38
C THR A 28 3.89 -6.96 7.75
N ALA A 29 3.69 -7.61 8.91
CA ALA A 29 4.37 -8.87 9.25
C ALA A 29 3.59 -10.12 8.79
N PHE A 30 2.35 -9.93 8.31
CA PHE A 30 1.42 -11.01 7.97
C PHE A 30 0.83 -10.76 6.57
N PRO A 31 1.64 -10.88 5.50
CA PRO A 31 1.18 -10.64 4.12
C PRO A 31 0.05 -11.59 3.72
N GLU A 32 0.08 -12.84 4.18
CA GLU A 32 -0.91 -13.88 3.88
C GLU A 32 -2.34 -13.51 4.31
N ARG A 33 -2.50 -12.62 5.29
CA ARG A 33 -3.82 -12.13 5.74
C ARG A 33 -4.44 -11.11 4.78
N LEU A 34 -3.67 -10.60 3.83
CA LEU A 34 -4.07 -9.57 2.87
C LEU A 34 -4.14 -10.09 1.44
N LEU A 35 -3.61 -11.28 1.19
CA LEU A 35 -3.57 -11.95 -0.12
C LEU A 35 -4.60 -13.08 -0.18
N THR A 36 -5.83 -12.80 0.29
CA THR A 36 -6.90 -13.81 0.39
C THR A 36 -7.75 -13.89 -0.87
N GLY A 37 -7.59 -12.97 -1.84
CA GLY A 37 -8.41 -12.88 -3.06
C GLY A 37 -9.88 -12.46 -2.86
N GLU A 38 -10.37 -12.38 -1.62
CA GLU A 38 -11.78 -12.07 -1.31
C GLU A 38 -12.08 -10.56 -1.20
N LYS A 39 -11.05 -9.74 -1.01
CA LYS A 39 -11.13 -8.28 -0.88
C LYS A 39 -10.14 -7.62 -1.84
N PRO A 40 -10.33 -6.34 -2.19
CA PRO A 40 -9.36 -5.60 -2.98
C PRO A 40 -7.97 -5.70 -2.33
N GLU A 41 -7.04 -6.35 -3.01
CA GLU A 41 -5.68 -6.52 -2.51
C GLU A 41 -4.89 -5.22 -2.73
N PRO A 42 -3.98 -4.87 -1.81
CA PRO A 42 -3.15 -3.68 -2.01
C PRO A 42 -2.19 -3.87 -3.19
N ALA A 43 -2.11 -2.87 -4.07
CA ALA A 43 -1.24 -2.91 -5.24
C ALA A 43 0.26 -3.04 -4.89
N PHE A 44 0.68 -2.49 -3.74
CA PHE A 44 2.06 -2.59 -3.25
C PHE A 44 2.09 -2.98 -1.77
N LEU A 45 2.78 -4.08 -1.46
CA LEU A 45 2.91 -4.64 -0.12
C LEU A 45 4.37 -5.04 0.16
N ILE A 46 4.90 -4.63 1.31
CA ILE A 46 6.23 -5.00 1.80
C ILE A 46 6.08 -5.76 3.12
N THR A 47 6.70 -6.93 3.21
CA THR A 47 6.72 -7.72 4.45
C THR A 47 7.85 -7.24 5.37
N LYS A 48 7.56 -7.07 6.67
CA LYS A 48 8.59 -6.81 7.69
C LYS A 48 9.08 -8.12 8.34
N PRO A 49 10.37 -8.23 8.70
CA PRO A 49 11.43 -7.25 8.44
C PRO A 49 11.80 -7.19 6.96
N PHE A 50 12.08 -5.98 6.45
CA PHE A 50 12.40 -5.74 5.05
C PHE A 50 13.86 -5.35 4.85
N GLN A 51 14.38 -5.59 3.65
CA GLN A 51 15.66 -5.06 3.21
C GLN A 51 15.48 -3.64 2.66
N PRO A 52 16.41 -2.70 2.90
CA PRO A 52 16.33 -1.34 2.36
C PRO A 52 16.16 -1.30 0.83
N GLU A 53 16.82 -2.21 0.10
CA GLU A 53 16.68 -2.29 -1.36
C GLU A 53 15.27 -2.69 -1.81
N THR A 54 14.56 -3.53 -1.04
CA THR A 54 13.15 -3.87 -1.32
C THR A 54 12.26 -2.63 -1.22
N VAL A 55 12.50 -1.80 -0.19
CA VAL A 55 11.75 -0.54 -0.01
C VAL A 55 12.04 0.42 -1.15
N LYS A 56 13.32 0.57 -1.53
CA LYS A 56 13.74 1.42 -2.64
C LYS A 56 13.11 1.00 -3.97
N ALA A 57 13.11 -0.30 -4.26
CA ALA A 57 12.49 -0.84 -5.48
C ALA A 57 10.98 -0.61 -5.50
N ALA A 58 10.29 -0.88 -4.38
CA ALA A 58 8.85 -0.68 -4.27
C ALA A 58 8.45 0.81 -4.43
N ILE A 59 9.23 1.74 -3.86
CA ILE A 59 9.02 3.18 -4.06
C ILE A 59 9.19 3.54 -5.54
N GLY A 60 10.25 3.03 -6.19
CA GLY A 60 10.47 3.27 -7.62
C GLY A 60 9.31 2.78 -8.50
N GLN A 61 8.82 1.56 -8.25
CA GLN A 61 7.67 1.00 -8.96
C GLN A 61 6.39 1.79 -8.70
N ALA A 62 6.12 2.14 -7.45
CA ALA A 62 4.92 2.89 -7.09
C ALA A 62 4.89 4.27 -7.74
N LEU A 63 6.04 4.97 -7.78
CA LEU A 63 6.17 6.25 -8.48
C LEU A 63 6.01 6.10 -9.99
N PHE A 64 6.60 5.06 -10.59
CA PHE A 64 6.50 4.81 -12.03
C PHE A 64 5.04 4.60 -12.46
N PHE A 65 4.31 3.67 -11.81
CA PHE A 65 2.93 3.34 -12.18
C PHE A 65 1.89 4.37 -11.76
N HIS A 66 2.18 5.22 -10.77
CA HIS A 66 1.27 6.27 -10.36
C HIS A 66 1.21 7.42 -11.36
N VAL A 67 2.33 7.74 -12.02
CA VAL A 67 2.40 8.78 -13.07
C VAL A 67 1.65 8.36 -14.34
N GLU A 68 1.48 7.06 -14.57
CA GLU A 68 0.80 6.51 -15.75
C GLU A 68 -0.72 6.37 -15.60
N ARG A 69 -1.33 6.75 -14.46
CA ARG A 69 -2.79 6.82 -14.37
C ARG A 69 -3.27 8.05 -15.17
N PRO A 70 -3.90 7.87 -16.36
CA PRO A 70 -4.61 8.99 -16.96
C PRO A 70 -5.74 9.32 -15.99
N VAL A 71 -5.98 10.61 -15.74
CA VAL A 71 -7.25 11.05 -15.17
C VAL A 71 -8.33 10.45 -16.07
N ALA A 72 -9.06 9.45 -15.57
CA ALA A 72 -10.19 8.88 -16.26
C ALA A 72 -11.16 10.05 -16.50
N ALA A 73 -11.31 10.43 -17.78
CA ALA A 73 -12.23 11.45 -18.25
C ALA A 73 -13.69 10.98 -18.09
#